data_AF-A0A9X9NV14-F1
#
_entry.id   AF-A0A9X9NV14-F1
#
_cell.length_a   1.000
_cell.length_b   1.000
_cell.length_c   1.000
_cell.angle_alpha   90.00
_cell.angle_beta   90.00
_cell.angle_gamma   90.00
#
_symmetry.space_group_name_H-M   'P 1'
#
loop_
_entity.id
_entity.type
_entity.pdbx_description
1 polymer ?
#
loop_
_entity_poly.entity_id
_entity_poly.type
_entity_poly.pdbx_seq_one_letter_code
_entity_poly.pdbx_strand_id
1 'polypeptide(L)'
;MRFGHDDHLGLPCAGCHHEFVDATTGPPCLTCHVTDVKVSPLLREQFHQLCQSCHTETRTRGQASGPMRRCGDCHVPDTEF
;
A
#
# COMPACT_ATOMS: atom_id res chain seq x y z
N MET A 1 -11.40 -2.86 0.06
CA MET A 1 -10.07 -2.76 -0.61
C MET A 1 -9.33 -4.07 -0.39
N ARG A 2 -9.12 -4.85 -1.44
CA ARG A 2 -8.37 -6.10 -1.37
C ARG A 2 -6.89 -5.81 -1.59
N PHE A 3 -6.06 -6.13 -0.60
CA PHE A 3 -4.60 -6.12 -0.73
C PHE A 3 -4.09 -7.56 -0.58
N GLY A 4 -3.64 -8.16 -1.66
CA GLY A 4 -3.00 -9.48 -1.66
C GLY A 4 -1.49 -9.34 -1.59
N HIS A 5 -0.85 -9.95 -0.57
CA HIS A 5 0.60 -10.04 -0.52
C HIS A 5 1.16 -10.88 -1.69
N ASP A 6 0.38 -11.86 -2.18
CA ASP A 6 0.74 -12.70 -3.33
C ASP A 6 0.95 -11.89 -4.61
N ASP A 7 0.18 -10.81 -4.79
CA ASP A 7 0.29 -9.91 -5.94
C ASP A 7 1.53 -8.99 -5.88
N HIS A 8 2.21 -8.94 -4.73
CA HIS A 8 3.37 -8.08 -4.46
C HIS A 8 4.63 -8.90 -4.13
N LEU A 9 4.61 -10.21 -4.38
CA LEU A 9 5.77 -11.08 -4.21
C LEU A 9 6.95 -10.59 -5.06
N GLY A 10 8.14 -10.62 -4.46
CA GLY A 10 9.38 -10.12 -5.09
C GLY A 10 9.70 -8.66 -4.78
N LEU A 11 8.78 -7.90 -4.18
CA LEU A 11 9.12 -6.61 -3.57
C LEU A 11 9.74 -6.82 -2.18
N PRO A 12 10.74 -6.00 -1.79
CA PRO A 12 11.28 -6.07 -0.44
C PRO A 12 10.20 -5.68 0.57
N CYS A 13 10.07 -6.46 1.66
CA CYS A 13 9.05 -6.23 2.70
C CYS A 13 9.14 -4.79 3.26
N ALA A 14 10.37 -4.31 3.44
CA ALA A 14 10.69 -2.95 3.90
C ALA A 14 10.26 -1.84 2.91
N GLY A 15 9.92 -2.18 1.66
CA GLY A 15 9.37 -1.24 0.69
C GLY A 15 7.96 -0.75 1.04
N CYS A 16 7.21 -1.50 1.86
CA CYS A 16 5.90 -1.09 2.37
C CYS A 16 5.90 -1.00 3.90
N HIS A 17 6.46 -2.01 4.57
CA HIS A 17 6.66 -1.98 6.02
C HIS A 17 7.90 -1.15 6.33
N HIS A 18 7.78 0.17 6.32
CA HIS A 18 8.93 1.06 6.53
C HIS A 18 9.49 1.02 7.98
N GLU A 19 8.80 0.33 8.90
CA GLU A 19 9.25 -0.02 10.24
C GLU A 19 9.68 -1.50 10.34
N PHE A 20 10.06 -2.12 9.22
CA PHE A 20 10.48 -3.53 9.18
C PHE A 20 11.87 -3.69 9.80
N VAL A 21 11.88 -3.91 11.11
CA VAL A 21 13.06 -4.23 11.91
C VAL A 21 13.14 -5.75 12.08
N ASP A 22 14.35 -6.30 11.98
CA ASP A 22 14.69 -7.70 12.30
C ASP A 22 13.90 -8.80 11.58
N ALA A 23 13.50 -8.58 10.33
CA ALA A 23 12.75 -9.54 9.51
C ALA A 23 11.37 -9.95 10.08
N THR A 24 10.91 -9.26 11.13
CA THR A 24 9.54 -9.39 11.62
C THR A 24 8.65 -8.43 10.86
N THR A 25 7.55 -8.94 10.29
CA THR A 25 6.52 -8.10 9.68
C THR A 25 6.04 -7.11 10.73
N GLY A 26 6.41 -5.84 10.53
CA GLY A 26 6.01 -4.75 11.41
C GLY A 26 4.49 -4.67 11.53
N PRO A 27 3.98 -3.94 12.52
CA PRO A 27 2.54 -3.83 12.73
C PRO A 27 1.82 -3.31 11.48
N PRO A 28 0.53 -3.64 11.28
CA PRO A 28 -0.26 -3.06 10.19
C PRO A 28 -0.19 -1.53 10.19
N CYS A 29 -0.25 -0.91 9.01
CA CYS A 29 -0.10 0.55 8.86
C CYS A 29 -1.04 1.33 9.80
N LEU A 30 -2.27 0.85 9.96
CA LEU A 30 -3.30 1.47 10.80
C LEU A 30 -2.93 1.52 12.28
N THR A 31 -2.02 0.66 12.74
CA THR A 31 -1.55 0.65 14.13
C THR A 31 -0.99 2.00 14.54
N CYS A 32 -0.26 2.68 13.66
CA CYS A 32 0.27 4.02 13.91
C CYS A 32 -0.54 5.09 13.16
N HIS A 33 -0.86 4.87 11.87
CA HIS A 33 -1.53 5.84 11.02
C HIS A 33 -3.03 6.07 11.34
N VAL A 34 -3.55 5.49 12.42
CA VAL A 34 -4.86 5.83 12.98
C VAL A 34 -4.76 6.25 14.45
N THR A 35 -3.78 5.74 15.20
CA THR A 35 -3.68 5.97 16.66
C THR A 35 -2.75 7.11 17.04
N ASP A 36 -1.69 7.37 16.25
CA ASP A 36 -0.76 8.47 16.50
C ASP A 36 -1.26 9.74 15.81
N VAL A 37 -1.49 10.77 16.62
CA VAL A 37 -2.04 12.08 16.22
C VAL A 37 -1.19 12.78 15.17
N LYS A 38 0.12 12.50 15.13
CA LYS A 38 1.06 13.14 14.21
C LYS A 38 0.93 12.60 12.80
N VAL A 39 0.68 11.29 12.67
CA VAL A 39 0.67 10.59 11.37
C VAL A 39 -0.74 10.25 10.89
N SER A 40 -1.73 10.21 11.79
CA SER A 40 -3.13 9.92 11.42
C SER A 40 -3.70 10.87 10.36
N PRO A 41 -3.49 12.21 10.43
CA PRO A 41 -3.94 13.13 9.38
C PRO A 41 -3.34 12.84 8.00
N LEU A 42 -2.19 12.16 7.98
CA LEU A 42 -1.42 11.88 6.76
C LEU A 42 -1.77 10.52 6.14
N LEU A 43 -2.55 9.67 6.83
CA LEU A 43 -2.88 8.32 6.38
C LEU A 43 -3.35 8.30 4.93
N ARG A 44 -4.34 9.14 4.59
CA ARG A 44 -4.90 9.20 3.23
C ARG A 44 -3.82 9.54 2.20
N GLU A 45 -3.01 10.57 2.47
CA GLU A 45 -2.01 11.04 1.52
C GLU A 45 -0.88 10.02 1.34
N GLN A 46 -0.30 9.55 2.45
CA GLN A 46 0.82 8.61 2.41
C GLN A 46 0.42 7.25 1.83
N PHE A 47 -0.79 6.78 2.10
CA PHE A 47 -1.27 5.52 1.51
C PHE A 47 -1.42 5.63 -0.02
N HIS A 48 -2.05 6.71 -0.50
CA HIS A 48 -2.15 6.94 -1.94
C HIS A 48 -0.79 7.16 -2.58
N GLN A 49 0.10 7.93 -1.93
CA GLN A 49 1.44 8.16 -2.43
C GLN A 49 2.22 6.85 -2.54
N LEU A 50 2.20 5.99 -1.51
CA LEU A 50 2.89 4.70 -1.50
C LEU A 50 2.43 3.80 -2.65
N CYS A 51 1.13 3.53 -2.74
CA CYS A 51 0.61 2.58 -3.72
C CYS A 51 0.62 3.16 -5.14
N GLN A 52 0.13 4.39 -5.34
CA GLN A 52 -0.03 4.96 -6.67
C GLN A 52 1.31 5.30 -7.31
N SER A 53 2.31 5.77 -6.54
CA SER A 53 3.63 6.07 -7.10
C SER A 53 4.29 4.80 -7.65
N CYS A 54 4.33 3.73 -6.85
CA CYS A 54 4.92 2.46 -7.26
C CYS A 54 4.20 1.88 -8.50
N HIS A 55 2.87 1.87 -8.52
CA HIS A 55 2.10 1.40 -9.68
C HIS A 55 2.36 2.25 -10.93
N THR A 56 2.39 3.58 -10.77
CA THR A 56 2.66 4.51 -11.87
C THR A 56 4.07 4.30 -12.44
N GLU A 57 5.08 4.20 -11.58
CA GLU A 57 6.47 3.97 -11.99
C GLU A 57 6.67 2.61 -12.66
N THR A 58 6.04 1.57 -12.12
CA THR A 58 6.11 0.23 -12.70
C THR A 58 5.48 0.23 -14.11
N ARG A 59 4.35 0.93 -14.27
CA ARG A 59 3.70 1.09 -15.57
C ARG A 59 4.55 1.90 -16.55
N THR A 60 5.22 2.96 -16.10
CA THR A 60 6.05 3.79 -17.00
C THR A 60 7.27 3.03 -17.51
N ARG A 61 7.70 2.00 -16.79
CA ARG A 61 8.73 1.02 -17.24
C ARG A 61 8.18 -0.05 -18.19
N GLY A 62 6.90 0.00 -18.55
CA GLY A 62 6.26 -0.96 -19.46
C GLY A 62 5.90 -2.30 -18.80
N GLN A 63 5.90 -2.37 -17.47
CA GLN A 63 5.61 -3.59 -16.72
C GLN A 63 4.14 -3.64 -16.28
N ALA A 64 3.64 -4.85 -16.05
CA ALA A 64 2.34 -5.04 -15.42
C ALA A 64 2.37 -4.42 -14.01
N SER A 65 1.34 -3.65 -13.68
CA SER A 65 1.21 -2.91 -12.43
C SER A 65 -0.24 -2.90 -11.99
N GLY A 66 -0.45 -2.67 -10.69
CA GLY A 66 -1.78 -2.52 -10.14
C GLY A 66 -2.50 -1.23 -10.57
N PRO A 67 -3.71 -1.01 -10.05
CA PRO A 67 -4.53 0.15 -10.37
C PRO A 67 -3.90 1.48 -9.96
N MET A 68 -4.08 2.53 -10.77
CA MET A 68 -3.37 3.82 -10.59
C MET A 68 -4.25 5.06 -10.61
N ARG A 69 -5.45 5.04 -11.22
CA ARG A 69 -6.18 6.28 -11.55
C ARG A 69 -7.66 6.33 -11.20
N ARG A 70 -8.34 5.22 -10.98
CA ARG A 70 -9.76 5.24 -10.59
C ARG A 70 -9.89 4.79 -9.15
N CYS A 71 -10.60 5.58 -8.35
CA CYS A 71 -10.80 5.31 -6.92
C CYS A 71 -11.38 3.91 -6.70
N GLY A 72 -12.37 3.52 -7.51
CA GLY A 72 -13.06 2.23 -7.41
C GLY A 72 -12.23 1.01 -7.79
N ASP A 73 -11.08 1.18 -8.48
CA ASP A 73 -10.23 0.06 -8.83
C ASP A 73 -9.47 -0.48 -7.59
N CYS A 74 -9.26 0.36 -6.57
CA CYS A 74 -8.70 -0.05 -5.26
C CYS A 74 -9.80 -0.14 -4.18
N HIS A 75 -10.73 0.81 -4.17
CA HIS A 75 -11.84 0.88 -3.23
C HIS A 75 -13.02 0.01 -3.68
N VAL A 76 -12.77 -1.29 -3.79
CA VAL A 76 -13.81 -2.29 -4.06
C VAL A 76 -14.65 -2.56 -2.81
N PRO A 77 -15.97 -2.79 -2.95
CA PRO A 77 -16.85 -3.17 -1.86
C PRO A 77 -16.50 -4.55 -1.31
N ASP A 78 -16.83 -4.78 -0.04
CA ASP A 78 -16.46 -6.01 0.66
C ASP A 78 -17.21 -7.26 0.16
N THR A 79 -18.16 -7.13 -0.77
CA THR A 79 -18.98 -8.22 -1.31
C THR A 79 -18.31 -9.03 -2.42
N GLU A 80 -17.14 -8.61 -2.90
CA GLU A 80 -16.38 -9.25 -3.98
C GLU A 80 -15.32 -10.22 -3.40
N PHE A 81 -15.79 -11.32 -2.77
CA PHE A 81 -14.94 -12.35 -2.15
C PHE A 81 -14.45 -13.41 -3.13
#